data_AF-A0A963TJE7-F1
#
_entry.id   AF-A0A963TJE7-F1
#
_cell.length_a   1.000
_cell.length_b   1.000
_cell.length_c   1.000
_cell.angle_alpha   90.00
_cell.angle_beta   90.00
_cell.angle_gamma   90.00
#
_symmetry.space_group_name_H-M   'P 1'
#
loop_
_entity.id
_entity.type
_entity.pdbx_description
1 polymer ?
#
loop_
_entity_poly.entity_id
_entity_poly.type
_entity_poly.pdbx_seq_one_letter_code
_entity_poly.pdbx_strand_id
1 'polypeptide(L)'
;TSRGKSALEDYFDHANELEAHLRRNGREDLLSILKTTNMDSGAIAYIRQHKALGLGHAVWCARRLVGNEPFAVLLPDDVIASDKSCLQQMVEVYAETGGNVVAAMEVPHAKTSAYGILDIKEDLGALVSVKGMVEKPPVDTAPSNLAVIGRYILTPSIMRNLDRIKAGSGGEIQLTDAIAEEIVRSDNVYGFRFRGQRFDCGSKAGFLQATVAFALARPDLRDEFSQFLNEMTAVRRAAE
;
A
#
# COMPACT_ATOMS: atom_id res chain seq x y z
N THR A 1 13.27 3.07 -7.00
CA THR A 1 14.15 2.27 -6.12
C THR A 1 15.30 3.11 -5.59
N SER A 2 15.85 2.75 -4.43
CA SER A 2 17.11 3.28 -3.90
C SER A 2 18.28 2.35 -4.25
N ARG A 3 19.54 2.74 -3.95
CA ARG A 3 20.71 1.88 -4.13
C ARG A 3 20.60 0.63 -3.22
N GLY A 4 21.03 -0.54 -3.73
CA GLY A 4 21.01 -1.80 -2.98
C GLY A 4 19.70 -2.60 -3.06
N LYS A 5 18.82 -2.25 -4.00
CA LYS A 5 17.51 -2.89 -4.20
C LYS A 5 17.45 -3.75 -5.48
N SER A 6 18.58 -4.22 -6.00
CA SER A 6 18.61 -5.06 -7.21
C SER A 6 17.81 -6.34 -7.06
N ALA A 7 17.74 -6.92 -5.85
CA ALA A 7 16.92 -8.11 -5.61
C ALA A 7 15.42 -7.92 -5.93
N LEU A 8 14.90 -6.69 -5.89
CA LEU A 8 13.53 -6.40 -6.35
C LEU A 8 13.44 -6.44 -7.88
N GLU A 9 14.49 -6.00 -8.55
CA GLU A 9 14.61 -6.01 -10.01
C GLU A 9 14.71 -7.46 -10.49
N ASP A 10 15.60 -8.24 -9.85
CA ASP A 10 15.90 -9.64 -10.16
C ASP A 10 14.70 -10.59 -9.89
N TYR A 11 13.82 -10.26 -8.93
CA TYR A 11 12.68 -11.11 -8.57
C TYR A 11 11.65 -11.26 -9.70
N PHE A 12 11.51 -10.22 -10.53
CA PHE A 12 10.55 -10.21 -11.65
C PHE A 12 11.21 -10.54 -12.99
N ASP A 13 12.49 -10.90 -12.99
CA ASP A 13 13.27 -11.24 -14.19
C ASP A 13 13.61 -12.73 -14.23
N HIS A 14 14.13 -13.19 -15.35
CA HIS A 14 14.52 -14.57 -15.57
C HIS A 14 15.72 -14.98 -14.71
N ALA A 15 15.53 -15.99 -13.87
CA ALA A 15 16.60 -16.60 -13.08
C ALA A 15 17.19 -17.84 -13.79
N ASN A 16 17.88 -17.62 -14.92
CA ASN A 16 18.36 -18.68 -15.82
C ASN A 16 19.08 -19.86 -15.13
N GLU A 17 19.95 -19.57 -14.16
CA GLU A 17 20.71 -20.60 -13.44
C GLU A 17 19.79 -21.45 -12.54
N LEU A 18 18.87 -20.80 -11.83
CA LEU A 18 17.86 -21.45 -10.99
C LEU A 18 16.91 -22.30 -11.85
N GLU A 19 16.42 -21.74 -12.96
CA GLU A 19 15.55 -22.46 -13.90
C GLU A 19 16.24 -23.70 -14.46
N ALA A 20 17.50 -23.59 -14.88
CA ALA A 20 18.28 -24.72 -15.39
C ALA A 20 18.52 -25.78 -14.31
N HIS A 21 18.75 -25.37 -13.05
CA HIS A 21 18.89 -26.29 -11.93
C HIS A 21 17.58 -27.05 -11.65
N LEU A 22 16.45 -26.33 -11.54
CA LEU A 22 15.14 -26.94 -11.29
C LEU A 22 14.73 -27.91 -12.40
N ARG A 23 14.97 -27.53 -13.67
CA ARG A 23 14.69 -28.39 -14.84
C ARG A 23 15.53 -29.66 -14.84
N ARG A 24 16.82 -29.57 -14.52
CA ARG A 24 17.70 -30.75 -14.39
C ARG A 24 17.24 -31.72 -13.30
N ASN A 25 16.63 -31.19 -12.23
CA ASN A 25 16.13 -31.97 -11.11
C ASN A 25 14.65 -32.36 -11.24
N GLY A 26 14.00 -32.10 -12.38
CA GLY A 26 12.60 -32.46 -12.63
C GLY A 26 11.58 -31.77 -11.71
N ARG A 27 11.92 -30.60 -11.15
CA ARG A 27 11.06 -29.81 -10.23
C ARG A 27 10.10 -28.89 -10.98
N GLU A 28 9.21 -29.48 -11.76
CA GLU A 28 8.24 -28.75 -12.59
C GLU A 28 7.26 -27.90 -11.76
N ASP A 29 6.92 -28.35 -10.54
CA ASP A 29 6.11 -27.60 -9.57
C ASP A 29 6.70 -26.23 -9.26
N LEU A 30 8.01 -26.19 -8.95
CA LEU A 30 8.73 -24.96 -8.62
C LEU A 30 8.97 -24.09 -9.85
N LEU A 31 9.20 -24.70 -11.02
CA LEU A 31 9.32 -23.97 -12.29
C LEU A 31 8.03 -23.25 -12.64
N SER A 32 6.88 -23.88 -12.44
CA SER A 32 5.58 -23.26 -12.66
C SER A 32 5.38 -22.05 -11.75
N ILE A 33 5.75 -22.15 -10.46
CA ILE A 33 5.70 -21.01 -9.53
C ILE A 33 6.61 -19.88 -10.00
N LEU A 34 7.86 -20.17 -10.33
CA LEU A 34 8.83 -19.17 -10.78
C LEU A 34 8.35 -18.45 -12.06
N LYS A 35 7.75 -19.16 -13.01
CA LYS A 35 7.20 -18.53 -14.22
C LYS A 35 6.11 -17.50 -13.91
N THR A 36 5.36 -17.64 -12.82
CA THR A 36 4.31 -16.67 -12.45
C THR A 36 4.86 -15.37 -11.86
N THR A 37 6.13 -15.33 -11.47
CA THR A 37 6.77 -14.11 -10.94
C THR A 37 7.40 -13.27 -12.05
N ASN A 38 7.72 -13.86 -13.20
CA ASN A 38 8.35 -13.17 -14.32
C ASN A 38 7.37 -12.19 -14.97
N MET A 39 7.88 -11.01 -15.32
CA MET A 39 7.12 -9.96 -16.00
C MET A 39 7.66 -9.73 -17.40
N ASP A 40 6.77 -9.56 -18.38
CA ASP A 40 7.15 -9.43 -19.77
C ASP A 40 7.99 -8.16 -20.05
N SER A 41 8.70 -8.17 -21.18
CA SER A 41 9.45 -7.02 -21.66
C SER A 41 8.59 -5.75 -21.69
N GLY A 42 9.02 -4.71 -20.97
CA GLY A 42 8.30 -3.42 -20.90
C GLY A 42 7.21 -3.34 -19.84
N ALA A 43 6.91 -4.42 -19.11
CA ALA A 43 5.91 -4.41 -18.04
C ALA A 43 6.40 -3.71 -16.76
N ILE A 44 7.72 -3.64 -16.53
CA ILE A 44 8.30 -2.96 -15.38
C ILE A 44 9.30 -1.89 -15.82
N ALA A 45 9.25 -0.74 -15.15
CA ALA A 45 10.24 0.30 -15.25
C ALA A 45 10.75 0.70 -13.85
N TYR A 46 12.07 0.86 -13.73
CA TYR A 46 12.71 1.25 -12.49
C TYR A 46 13.25 2.67 -12.59
N ILE A 47 12.81 3.53 -11.66
CA ILE A 47 13.34 4.88 -11.53
C ILE A 47 14.06 5.03 -10.19
N ARG A 48 15.20 5.70 -10.20
CA ARG A 48 15.98 5.97 -8.98
C ARG A 48 15.43 7.19 -8.22
N GLN A 49 15.24 7.02 -6.91
CA GLN A 49 15.10 8.14 -5.98
C GLN A 49 16.47 8.40 -5.34
N HIS A 50 17.16 9.45 -5.78
CA HIS A 50 18.53 9.72 -5.33
C HIS A 50 18.64 10.24 -3.89
N LYS A 51 17.60 10.92 -3.39
CA LYS A 51 17.54 11.47 -2.03
C LYS A 51 16.21 11.05 -1.39
N ALA A 52 16.29 10.62 -0.14
CA ALA A 52 15.11 10.25 0.66
C ALA A 52 14.37 11.51 1.13
N LEU A 53 13.62 12.13 0.21
CA LEU A 53 12.85 13.36 0.44
C LEU A 53 11.36 13.07 0.67
N GLY A 54 11.01 11.88 1.17
CA GLY A 54 9.62 11.47 1.42
C GLY A 54 8.89 10.83 0.23
N LEU A 55 7.67 10.37 0.52
CA LEU A 55 6.78 9.66 -0.42
C LEU A 55 6.35 10.54 -1.59
N GLY A 56 6.03 11.82 -1.34
CA GLY A 56 5.62 12.74 -2.40
C GLY A 56 6.71 12.90 -3.45
N HIS A 57 7.97 13.02 -3.02
CA HIS A 57 9.11 13.04 -3.95
C HIS A 57 9.27 11.71 -4.70
N ALA A 58 9.06 10.56 -4.03
CA ALA A 58 9.13 9.26 -4.67
C ALA A 58 8.11 9.11 -5.80
N VAL A 59 6.86 9.55 -5.58
CA VAL A 59 5.81 9.61 -6.61
C VAL A 59 6.20 10.57 -7.73
N TRP A 60 6.69 11.77 -7.40
CA TRP A 60 7.12 12.76 -8.40
C TRP A 60 8.28 12.28 -9.29
N CYS A 61 9.16 11.42 -8.79
CA CYS A 61 10.19 10.79 -9.62
C CYS A 61 9.60 10.02 -10.81
N ALA A 62 8.38 9.46 -10.67
CA ALA A 62 7.69 8.69 -11.71
C ALA A 62 6.96 9.53 -12.77
N ARG A 63 6.86 10.85 -12.59
CA ARG A 63 6.03 11.75 -13.42
C ARG A 63 6.23 11.62 -14.93
N ARG A 64 7.46 11.36 -15.39
CA ARG A 64 7.78 11.25 -16.83
C ARG A 64 7.29 9.93 -17.45
N LEU A 65 7.25 8.86 -16.66
CA LEU A 65 6.72 7.57 -17.13
C LEU A 65 5.20 7.55 -17.08
N VAL A 66 4.62 8.13 -16.03
CA VAL A 66 3.16 8.22 -15.85
C VAL A 66 2.54 9.16 -16.88
N GLY A 67 3.21 10.27 -17.23
CA GLY A 67 2.68 11.23 -18.19
C GLY A 67 1.42 11.94 -17.65
N ASN A 68 0.40 12.09 -18.51
CA ASN A 68 -0.86 12.75 -18.19
C ASN A 68 -2.02 11.75 -18.07
N GLU A 69 -1.77 10.61 -17.44
CA GLU A 69 -2.75 9.57 -17.18
C GLU A 69 -3.02 9.43 -15.67
N PRO A 70 -4.23 9.00 -15.26
CA PRO A 70 -4.47 8.59 -13.89
C PRO A 70 -3.61 7.36 -13.54
N PHE A 71 -3.15 7.28 -12.30
CA PHE A 71 -2.22 6.25 -11.88
C PHE A 71 -2.50 5.78 -10.45
N ALA A 72 -2.17 4.53 -10.17
CA ALA A 72 -2.24 3.98 -8.83
C ALA A 72 -0.91 4.14 -8.10
N VAL A 73 -0.98 4.40 -6.78
CA VAL A 73 0.19 4.35 -5.88
C VAL A 73 -0.07 3.27 -4.84
N LEU A 74 0.88 2.34 -4.70
CA LEU A 74 0.81 1.24 -3.76
C LEU A 74 2.05 1.27 -2.86
N LEU A 75 1.85 1.44 -1.56
CA LEU A 75 2.92 1.29 -0.58
C LEU A 75 3.06 -0.21 -0.28
N PRO A 76 4.25 -0.79 -0.52
CA PRO A 76 4.44 -2.24 -0.41
C PRO A 76 4.37 -2.74 1.03
N ASP A 77 4.56 -1.86 2.01
CA ASP A 77 4.49 -2.20 3.44
C ASP A 77 3.04 -2.44 3.90
N ASP A 78 2.05 -1.96 3.15
CA ASP A 78 0.64 -2.25 3.40
C ASP A 78 0.21 -3.50 2.62
N VAL A 79 0.06 -4.61 3.34
CA VAL A 79 -0.46 -5.86 2.79
C VAL A 79 -1.94 -5.95 3.12
N ILE A 80 -2.79 -6.15 2.10
CA ILE A 80 -4.24 -6.20 2.27
C ILE A 80 -4.76 -7.56 1.82
N ALA A 81 -5.40 -8.28 2.74
CA ALA A 81 -6.10 -9.54 2.47
C ALA A 81 -7.59 -9.26 2.22
N SER A 82 -8.11 -9.69 1.09
CA SER A 82 -9.49 -9.44 0.66
C SER A 82 -9.86 -10.38 -0.49
N ASP A 83 -11.12 -10.83 -0.56
CA ASP A 83 -11.61 -11.66 -1.67
C ASP A 83 -11.49 -10.94 -3.02
N LYS A 84 -11.88 -9.65 -3.04
CA LYS A 84 -11.68 -8.74 -4.17
C LYS A 84 -10.61 -7.73 -3.80
N SER A 85 -9.54 -7.62 -4.59
CA SER A 85 -8.40 -6.76 -4.23
C SER A 85 -8.84 -5.30 -3.95
N CYS A 86 -8.22 -4.67 -2.95
CA CYS A 86 -8.49 -3.27 -2.62
C CYS A 86 -8.33 -2.35 -3.84
N LEU A 87 -7.31 -2.57 -4.67
CA LEU A 87 -7.10 -1.76 -5.87
C LEU A 87 -8.25 -1.92 -6.87
N GLN A 88 -8.74 -3.14 -7.08
CA GLN A 88 -9.86 -3.37 -7.99
C GLN A 88 -11.14 -2.68 -7.48
N GLN A 89 -11.43 -2.75 -6.18
CA GLN A 89 -12.55 -2.01 -5.59
C GLN A 89 -12.41 -0.50 -5.83
N MET A 90 -11.21 0.05 -5.66
CA MET A 90 -10.95 1.48 -5.91
C MET A 90 -11.07 1.86 -7.39
N VAL A 91 -10.66 0.99 -8.32
CA VAL A 91 -10.80 1.24 -9.77
C VAL A 91 -12.26 1.37 -10.16
N GLU A 92 -13.14 0.55 -9.57
CA GLU A 92 -14.59 0.63 -9.79
C GLU A 92 -15.17 1.94 -9.27
N VAL A 93 -14.77 2.34 -8.05
CA VAL A 93 -15.13 3.65 -7.50
C VAL A 93 -14.65 4.77 -8.39
N TYR A 94 -13.38 4.74 -8.82
CA TYR A 94 -12.81 5.74 -9.72
C TYR A 94 -13.55 5.83 -11.05
N ALA A 95 -14.04 4.70 -11.59
CA ALA A 95 -14.83 4.69 -12.82
C ALA A 95 -16.18 5.42 -12.66
N GLU A 96 -16.73 5.45 -11.46
CA GLU A 96 -17.98 6.15 -11.14
C GLU A 96 -17.75 7.63 -10.78
N THR A 97 -16.74 7.91 -9.95
CA THR A 97 -16.54 9.24 -9.36
C THR A 97 -15.59 10.12 -10.16
N GLY A 98 -14.67 9.51 -10.92
CA GLY A 98 -13.44 10.17 -11.36
C GLY A 98 -12.63 10.71 -10.17
N GLY A 99 -11.80 11.72 -10.44
CA GLY A 99 -11.06 12.43 -9.41
C GLY A 99 -10.00 11.56 -8.71
N ASN A 100 -9.69 11.87 -7.46
CA ASN A 100 -8.67 11.18 -6.68
C ASN A 100 -9.35 10.30 -5.62
N VAL A 101 -8.97 9.04 -5.54
CA VAL A 101 -9.54 8.07 -4.58
C VAL A 101 -8.43 7.57 -3.67
N VAL A 102 -8.61 7.70 -2.35
CA VAL A 102 -7.66 7.21 -1.35
C VAL A 102 -8.33 6.11 -0.53
N ALA A 103 -7.67 4.95 -0.40
CA ALA A 103 -8.17 3.91 0.49
C ALA A 103 -8.08 4.41 1.94
N ALA A 104 -9.12 4.15 2.72
CA ALA A 104 -9.17 4.55 4.11
C ALA A 104 -9.75 3.45 4.99
N MET A 105 -9.37 3.46 6.26
CA MET A 105 -9.96 2.62 7.29
C MET A 105 -10.08 3.40 8.60
N GLU A 106 -11.02 3.00 9.44
CA GLU A 106 -11.11 3.54 10.78
C GLU A 106 -9.99 2.98 11.65
N VAL A 107 -9.36 3.85 12.42
CA VAL A 107 -8.34 3.48 13.40
C VAL A 107 -8.77 3.92 14.79
N PRO A 108 -8.28 3.25 15.86
CA PRO A 108 -8.45 3.76 17.22
C PRO A 108 -7.92 5.20 17.32
N HIS A 109 -8.62 6.06 18.05
CA HIS A 109 -8.26 7.48 18.21
C HIS A 109 -6.80 7.67 18.64
N ALA A 110 -6.29 6.84 19.56
CA ALA A 110 -4.90 6.88 20.02
C ALA A 110 -3.85 6.60 18.92
N LYS A 111 -4.26 6.10 17.75
CA LYS A 111 -3.37 5.80 16.62
C LYS A 111 -3.45 6.84 15.50
N THR A 112 -4.26 7.90 15.61
CA THR A 112 -4.45 8.88 14.53
C THR A 112 -3.14 9.60 14.17
N SER A 113 -2.26 9.84 15.13
CA SER A 113 -0.96 10.48 14.91
C SER A 113 0.05 9.65 14.11
N ALA A 114 -0.28 8.40 13.77
CA ALA A 114 0.56 7.54 12.93
C ALA A 114 0.21 7.62 11.43
N TYR A 115 -0.91 8.27 11.07
CA TYR A 115 -1.46 8.22 9.71
C TYR A 115 -1.84 9.60 9.18
N GLY A 116 -2.02 9.70 7.86
CA GLY A 116 -2.78 10.78 7.25
C GLY A 116 -4.27 10.60 7.57
N ILE A 117 -4.92 11.63 8.11
CA ILE A 117 -6.32 11.58 8.55
C ILE A 117 -7.17 12.45 7.63
N LEU A 118 -8.29 11.89 7.17
CA LEU A 118 -9.27 12.60 6.33
C LEU A 118 -10.18 13.48 7.19
N ASP A 119 -10.47 14.68 6.71
CA ASP A 119 -11.54 15.53 7.24
C ASP A 119 -12.79 15.36 6.38
N ILE A 120 -13.81 14.71 6.95
CA ILE A 120 -15.00 14.26 6.23
C ILE A 120 -15.92 15.45 5.98
N LYS A 121 -16.33 15.61 4.72
CA LYS A 121 -17.35 16.58 4.30
C LYS A 121 -18.73 15.95 4.33
N GLU A 122 -18.89 14.82 3.65
CA GLU A 122 -20.12 14.04 3.57
C GLU A 122 -19.80 12.55 3.62
N ASP A 123 -20.57 11.80 4.41
CA ASP A 123 -20.44 10.35 4.53
C ASP A 123 -21.48 9.65 3.65
N LEU A 124 -21.02 8.96 2.61
CA LEU A 124 -21.84 8.20 1.67
C LEU A 124 -21.68 6.67 1.88
N GLY A 125 -21.30 6.26 3.09
CA GLY A 125 -21.13 4.86 3.46
C GLY A 125 -19.74 4.33 3.09
N ALA A 126 -19.61 3.60 1.98
CA ALA A 126 -18.29 3.09 1.57
C ALA A 126 -17.40 4.20 0.98
N LEU A 127 -18.01 5.25 0.43
CA LEU A 127 -17.34 6.41 -0.11
C LEU A 127 -17.58 7.61 0.82
N VAL A 128 -16.58 8.48 0.96
CA VAL A 128 -16.74 9.77 1.65
C VAL A 128 -16.16 10.87 0.78
N SER A 129 -16.84 12.01 0.72
CA SER A 129 -16.23 13.24 0.20
C SER A 129 -15.43 13.90 1.31
N VAL A 130 -14.30 14.50 0.96
CA VAL A 130 -13.39 15.09 1.95
C VAL A 130 -13.22 16.58 1.72
N LYS A 131 -13.14 17.35 2.81
CA LYS A 131 -12.88 18.80 2.80
C LYS A 131 -11.47 19.15 3.28
N GLY A 132 -10.72 18.15 3.73
CA GLY A 132 -9.32 18.32 4.13
C GLY A 132 -8.65 16.97 4.39
N MET A 133 -7.32 17.02 4.52
CA MET A 133 -6.49 15.90 4.92
C MET A 133 -5.27 16.41 5.67
N VAL A 134 -4.87 15.75 6.75
CA VAL A 134 -3.73 16.16 7.59
C VAL A 134 -2.80 14.98 7.82
N GLU A 135 -1.50 15.18 7.59
CA GLU A 135 -0.47 14.17 7.85
C GLU A 135 -0.14 14.12 9.35
N LYS A 136 -0.35 12.96 9.98
CA LYS A 136 0.07 12.66 11.36
C LYS A 136 -0.34 13.75 12.36
N PRO A 137 -1.64 14.11 12.44
CA PRO A 137 -2.09 15.13 13.38
C PRO A 137 -1.84 14.67 14.82
N PRO A 138 -1.56 15.59 15.76
CA PRO A 138 -1.68 15.30 17.18
C PRO A 138 -3.05 14.68 17.48
N VAL A 139 -3.06 13.68 18.37
CA VAL A 139 -4.25 12.87 18.67
C VAL A 139 -5.48 13.74 18.96
N ASP A 140 -5.33 14.79 19.77
CA ASP A 140 -6.42 15.69 20.19
C ASP A 140 -6.92 16.65 19.08
N THR A 141 -6.22 16.70 17.95
CA THR A 141 -6.51 17.60 16.82
C THR A 141 -6.88 16.84 15.55
N ALA A 142 -6.96 15.51 15.62
CA ALA A 142 -7.33 14.70 14.47
C ALA A 142 -8.78 15.05 14.02
N PRO A 143 -8.99 15.40 12.74
CA PRO A 143 -10.32 15.83 12.26
C PRO A 143 -11.33 14.67 12.21
N SER A 144 -10.84 13.43 12.18
CA SER A 144 -11.64 12.21 12.29
C SER A 144 -10.76 11.05 12.77
N ASN A 145 -11.31 9.83 12.77
CA ASN A 145 -10.56 8.59 12.94
C ASN A 145 -10.35 7.83 11.61
N LEU A 146 -10.66 8.44 10.47
CA LEU A 146 -10.56 7.82 9.15
C LEU A 146 -9.16 8.02 8.58
N ALA A 147 -8.33 7.00 8.73
CA ALA A 147 -6.93 7.01 8.31
C ALA A 147 -6.76 6.53 6.88
N VAL A 148 -5.91 7.23 6.13
CA VAL A 148 -5.51 6.86 4.77
C VAL A 148 -4.52 5.69 4.81
N ILE A 149 -4.75 4.74 3.92
CA ILE A 149 -3.92 3.56 3.70
C ILE A 149 -3.12 3.76 2.43
N GLY A 150 -2.00 3.06 2.31
CA GLY A 150 -1.06 3.13 1.20
C GLY A 150 -1.57 2.59 -0.13
N ARG A 151 -2.80 2.93 -0.52
CA ARG A 151 -3.43 2.66 -1.81
C ARG A 151 -4.15 3.93 -2.26
N TYR A 152 -3.76 4.40 -3.44
CA TYR A 152 -4.27 5.64 -4.03
C TYR A 152 -4.56 5.40 -5.51
N ILE A 153 -5.59 6.04 -6.03
CA ILE A 153 -5.76 6.32 -7.46
C ILE A 153 -5.76 7.83 -7.60
N LEU A 154 -4.78 8.35 -8.34
CA LEU A 154 -4.49 9.78 -8.40
C LEU A 154 -4.56 10.24 -9.85
N THR A 155 -5.04 11.46 -10.03
CA THR A 155 -5.06 12.13 -11.32
C THR A 155 -3.74 12.86 -11.59
N PRO A 156 -3.45 13.26 -12.84
CA PRO A 156 -2.25 14.03 -13.17
C PRO A 156 -2.11 15.37 -12.44
N SER A 157 -3.19 15.93 -11.86
CA SER A 157 -3.10 17.18 -11.10
C SER A 157 -2.22 17.03 -9.86
N ILE A 158 -2.18 15.86 -9.24
CA ILE A 158 -1.34 15.60 -8.06
C ILE A 158 0.15 15.76 -8.40
N MET A 159 0.59 15.31 -9.58
CA MET A 159 1.97 15.53 -10.03
C MET A 159 2.32 17.01 -10.16
N ARG A 160 1.36 17.85 -10.57
CA ARG A 160 1.54 19.30 -10.65
C ARG A 160 1.58 19.97 -9.28
N ASN A 161 0.80 19.47 -8.32
CA ASN A 161 0.83 19.96 -6.94
C ASN A 161 2.19 19.59 -6.29
N LEU A 162 2.65 18.34 -6.48
CA LEU A 162 3.96 17.88 -6.00
C LEU A 162 5.14 18.71 -6.54
N ASP A 163 5.03 19.28 -7.74
CA ASP A 163 6.06 20.13 -8.34
C ASP A 163 6.22 21.49 -7.62
N ARG A 164 5.17 21.95 -6.92
CA ARG A 164 5.12 23.23 -6.22
C ARG A 164 5.37 23.11 -4.72
N ILE A 165 5.13 21.92 -4.17
CA ILE A 165 5.20 21.66 -2.73
C ILE A 165 6.64 21.70 -2.22
N LYS A 166 6.81 22.38 -1.09
CA LYS A 166 8.05 22.41 -0.33
C LYS A 166 8.01 21.31 0.74
N ALA A 167 9.17 21.02 1.34
CA ALA A 167 9.25 20.10 2.46
C ALA A 167 8.26 20.50 3.57
N GLY A 168 7.43 19.54 3.98
CA GLY A 168 6.41 19.67 5.04
C GLY A 168 6.85 18.97 6.32
N SER A 169 5.96 18.12 6.86
CA SER A 169 6.22 17.39 8.10
C SER A 169 7.51 16.54 8.02
N GLY A 170 8.36 16.67 9.04
CA GLY A 170 9.64 15.95 9.11
C GLY A 170 10.71 16.38 8.10
N GLY A 171 10.52 17.49 7.38
CA GLY A 171 11.45 17.94 6.34
C GLY A 171 11.32 17.15 5.03
N GLU A 172 10.24 16.39 4.87
CA GLU A 172 9.95 15.55 3.70
C GLU A 172 8.85 16.16 2.83
N ILE A 173 8.87 15.85 1.53
CA ILE A 173 7.78 16.17 0.60
C ILE A 173 6.71 15.09 0.77
N GLN A 174 5.58 15.47 1.36
CA GLN A 174 4.49 14.53 1.65
C GLN A 174 3.49 14.47 0.50
N LEU A 175 3.00 13.26 0.21
CA LEU A 175 1.91 13.07 -0.74
C LEU A 175 0.59 13.62 -0.19
N THR A 176 0.40 13.53 1.13
CA THR A 176 -0.73 14.08 1.87
C THR A 176 -0.92 15.57 1.60
N ASP A 177 0.16 16.35 1.60
CA ASP A 177 0.10 17.80 1.33
C ASP A 177 -0.37 18.08 -0.11
N ALA A 178 0.03 17.26 -1.08
CA ALA A 178 -0.39 17.39 -2.48
C ALA A 178 -1.86 17.05 -2.70
N ILE A 179 -2.37 16.08 -1.95
CA ILE A 179 -3.79 15.71 -1.94
C ILE A 179 -4.59 16.80 -1.23
N ALA A 180 -4.11 17.33 -0.11
CA ALA A 180 -4.76 18.43 0.60
C ALA A 180 -4.89 19.68 -0.27
N GLU A 181 -3.85 20.03 -1.04
CA GLU A 181 -3.91 21.12 -2.02
C GLU A 181 -4.97 20.85 -3.12
N GLU A 182 -5.11 19.60 -3.54
CA GLU A 182 -6.11 19.20 -4.54
C GLU A 182 -7.54 19.33 -3.99
N ILE A 183 -7.78 18.91 -2.74
CA ILE A 183 -9.08 19.05 -2.06
C ILE A 183 -9.57 20.51 -2.13
N VAL A 184 -8.69 21.46 -1.81
CA VAL A 184 -9.02 22.89 -1.80
C VAL A 184 -9.32 23.43 -3.21
N ARG A 185 -8.70 22.85 -4.25
CA ARG A 185 -8.80 23.36 -5.62
C ARG A 185 -9.98 22.84 -6.42
N SER A 186 -10.33 21.57 -6.25
CA SER A 186 -11.22 20.87 -7.18
C SER A 186 -12.33 20.06 -6.51
N ASP A 187 -12.34 19.94 -5.17
CA ASP A 187 -13.36 19.18 -4.40
C ASP A 187 -13.59 17.75 -4.97
N ASN A 188 -12.56 17.16 -5.59
CA ASN A 188 -12.64 15.92 -6.37
C ASN A 188 -11.89 14.75 -5.71
N VAL A 189 -11.71 14.82 -4.40
CA VAL A 189 -10.99 13.80 -3.62
C VAL A 189 -11.99 13.04 -2.78
N TYR A 190 -11.84 11.71 -2.78
CA TYR A 190 -12.71 10.80 -2.07
C TYR A 190 -11.92 9.84 -1.20
N GLY A 191 -12.40 9.62 0.02
CA GLY A 191 -11.97 8.51 0.86
C GLY A 191 -12.82 7.28 0.56
N PHE A 192 -12.19 6.12 0.42
CA PHE A 192 -12.88 4.85 0.17
C PHE A 192 -12.61 3.83 1.28
N ARG A 193 -13.65 3.47 2.03
CA ARG A 193 -13.65 2.41 3.03
C ARG A 193 -13.67 1.05 2.34
N PHE A 194 -12.49 0.57 1.97
CA PHE A 194 -12.34 -0.72 1.28
C PHE A 194 -12.76 -1.89 2.17
N ARG A 195 -13.20 -2.99 1.53
CA ARG A 195 -13.47 -4.25 2.22
C ARG A 195 -12.22 -5.13 2.19
N GLY A 196 -11.67 -5.41 3.36
CA GLY A 196 -10.50 -6.27 3.52
C GLY A 196 -9.84 -6.05 4.87
N GLN A 197 -8.80 -6.83 5.13
CA GLN A 197 -7.96 -6.72 6.31
C GLN A 197 -6.58 -6.19 5.92
N ARG A 198 -6.20 -5.04 6.48
CA ARG A 198 -4.85 -4.48 6.33
C ARG A 198 -3.92 -5.03 7.39
N PHE A 199 -2.71 -5.36 6.99
CA PHE A 199 -1.56 -5.61 7.84
C PHE A 199 -0.45 -4.60 7.52
N ASP A 200 0.04 -3.91 8.54
CA ASP A 200 1.17 -2.97 8.43
C ASP A 200 2.49 -3.72 8.63
N CYS A 201 3.06 -4.18 7.51
CA CYS A 201 4.34 -4.88 7.47
C CYS A 201 5.55 -3.92 7.62
N GLY A 202 5.33 -2.61 7.71
CA GLY A 202 6.35 -1.66 8.14
C GLY A 202 6.69 -1.79 9.62
N SER A 203 5.76 -2.34 10.41
CA SER A 203 5.97 -2.67 11.82
C SER A 203 6.34 -4.14 12.03
N LYS A 204 7.22 -4.42 12.99
CA LYS A 204 7.61 -5.80 13.34
C LYS A 204 6.39 -6.65 13.75
N ALA A 205 5.49 -6.08 14.53
CA ALA A 205 4.29 -6.77 15.00
C ALA A 205 3.32 -7.05 13.84
N GLY A 206 3.07 -6.07 12.98
CA GLY A 206 2.18 -6.24 11.84
C GLY A 206 2.72 -7.21 10.79
N PHE A 207 4.04 -7.25 10.57
CA PHE A 207 4.68 -8.28 9.74
C PHE A 207 4.44 -9.71 10.26
N LEU A 208 4.56 -9.93 11.58
CA LEU A 208 4.27 -11.23 12.18
C LEU A 208 2.78 -11.57 12.10
N GLN A 209 1.90 -10.60 12.34
CA GLN A 209 0.45 -10.79 12.19
C GLN A 209 0.07 -11.17 10.75
N ALA A 210 0.64 -10.50 9.75
CA ALA A 210 0.48 -10.86 8.34
C ALA A 210 0.95 -12.29 8.10
N THR A 211 2.16 -12.63 8.55
CA THR A 211 2.74 -13.97 8.37
C THR A 211 1.81 -15.06 8.92
N VAL A 212 1.28 -14.87 10.13
CA VAL A 212 0.32 -15.81 10.74
C VAL A 212 -0.97 -15.89 9.92
N ALA A 213 -1.56 -14.74 9.56
CA ALA A 213 -2.82 -14.71 8.82
C ALA A 213 -2.71 -15.40 7.45
N PHE A 214 -1.65 -15.11 6.68
CA PHE A 214 -1.44 -15.71 5.36
C PHE A 214 -1.07 -17.19 5.44
N ALA A 215 -0.32 -17.62 6.45
CA ALA A 215 -0.04 -19.04 6.67
C ALA A 215 -1.33 -19.83 6.99
N LEU A 216 -2.20 -19.30 7.84
CA LEU A 216 -3.48 -19.93 8.18
C LEU A 216 -4.48 -19.89 7.01
N ALA A 217 -4.37 -18.92 6.11
CA ALA A 217 -5.21 -18.86 4.91
C ALA A 217 -4.87 -19.96 3.90
N ARG A 218 -3.60 -20.39 3.84
CA ARG A 218 -3.08 -21.37 2.87
C ARG A 218 -3.52 -22.81 3.18
N PRO A 219 -4.26 -23.49 2.29
CA PRO A 219 -4.73 -24.86 2.54
C PRO A 219 -3.59 -25.87 2.79
N ASP A 220 -2.44 -25.68 2.16
CA ASP A 220 -1.28 -26.56 2.30
C ASP A 220 -0.51 -26.38 3.62
N LEU A 221 -0.74 -25.28 4.35
CA LEU A 221 -0.06 -24.95 5.62
C LEU A 221 -1.00 -24.88 6.82
N ARG A 222 -2.29 -24.64 6.59
CA ARG A 222 -3.27 -24.26 7.62
C ARG A 222 -3.30 -25.23 8.79
N ASP A 223 -3.44 -26.51 8.53
CA ASP A 223 -3.76 -27.49 9.58
C ASP A 223 -2.56 -27.72 10.50
N GLU A 224 -1.38 -27.99 9.92
CA GLU A 224 -0.12 -28.16 10.65
C GLU A 224 0.23 -26.89 11.45
N PHE A 225 0.12 -25.72 10.82
CA PHE A 225 0.46 -24.47 11.47
C PHE A 225 -0.54 -24.08 12.58
N SER A 226 -1.84 -24.35 12.38
CA SER A 226 -2.86 -24.14 13.41
C SER A 226 -2.59 -24.98 14.65
N GLN A 227 -2.22 -26.24 14.46
CA GLN A 227 -1.86 -27.13 15.57
C GLN A 227 -0.68 -26.56 16.36
N PHE A 228 0.39 -26.15 15.68
CA PHE A 228 1.56 -25.54 16.32
C PHE A 228 1.20 -24.30 17.16
N LEU A 229 0.35 -23.41 16.63
CA LEU A 229 -0.07 -22.21 17.37
C LEU A 229 -0.90 -22.55 18.62
N ASN A 230 -1.76 -23.57 18.55
CA ASN A 230 -2.54 -24.03 19.69
C ASN A 230 -1.63 -24.60 20.79
N GLU A 231 -0.62 -25.39 20.42
CA GLU A 231 0.37 -25.92 21.37
C GLU A 231 1.15 -24.78 22.06
N MET A 232 1.61 -23.79 21.29
CA MET A 232 2.33 -22.63 21.83
C MET A 232 1.48 -21.80 22.81
N THR A 233 0.20 -21.59 22.51
CA THR A 233 -0.70 -20.86 23.40
C THR A 233 -1.07 -21.65 24.65
N ALA A 234 -1.20 -22.99 24.54
CA ALA A 234 -1.42 -23.86 25.68
C ALA A 234 -0.23 -23.86 26.64
N VAL A 235 1.00 -23.94 26.13
CA VAL A 235 2.23 -23.87 26.94
C VAL A 235 2.30 -22.55 27.71
N ARG A 236 1.97 -21.43 27.07
CA ARG A 236 1.96 -20.11 27.73
C ARG A 236 0.94 -20.03 28.85
N ARG A 237 -0.28 -20.54 28.64
CA ARG A 237 -1.33 -20.58 29.68
C ARG A 237 -0.98 -21.49 30.85
N ALA A 238 -0.19 -22.54 30.62
CA ALA A 238 0.28 -23.41 31.69
C ALA A 238 1.45 -22.80 32.50
N ALA A 239 2.12 -21.79 31.95
CA ALA A 239 3.23 -21.08 32.58
C ALA A 239 2.79 -19.78 33.30
N GLU A 240 1.56 -19.31 33.07
CA GLU A 240 0.90 -18.19 33.75
C GLU A 240 0.09 -18.70 34.96
#